data_AF-A0A535J2E5-F1
#
_entry.id   AF-A0A535J2E5-F1
#
_cell.length_a   1.000
_cell.length_b   1.000
_cell.length_c   1.000
_cell.angle_alpha   90.00
_cell.angle_beta   90.00
_cell.angle_gamma   90.00
#
_symmetry.space_group_name_H-M   'P 1'
#
loop_
_entity.id
_entity.type
_entity.pdbx_description
1 polymer ?
#
loop_
_entity_poly.entity_id
_entity_poly.type
_entity_poly.pdbx_seq_one_letter_code
_entity_poly.pdbx_strand_id
1 'polypeptide(L)'
;MILFLLLLIVAAGIVAVYATSGNAGTHDVTLWQWHWSAVPDWVPVVLTAVVFGGLLLLYMIYSGMVHGVRVGSMRRRVTTRESAITDLRRDNQRLREENARVRSELRGVAATSGDREPIESTTTPEREPVGAGSAPDRSGSAAPYRTRATFGERVRAFFSGREPAGY
;
A
#
# COMPACT_ATOMS: atom_id res chain seq x y z
N MET A 1 15.18 -3.72 10.70
CA MET A 1 14.72 -4.71 11.70
C MET A 1 15.87 -5.65 12.09
N ILE A 2 16.45 -6.41 11.16
CA ILE A 2 17.56 -7.35 11.47
C ILE A 2 18.79 -6.66 12.09
N LEU A 3 19.24 -5.52 11.53
CA LEU A 3 20.38 -4.77 12.06
C LEU A 3 20.13 -4.28 13.49
N PHE A 4 18.91 -3.83 13.77
CA PHE A 4 18.50 -3.33 15.08
C PHE A 4 18.46 -4.44 16.13
N LEU A 5 17.97 -5.62 15.74
CA LEU A 5 18.01 -6.82 16.58
C LEU A 5 19.45 -7.25 16.88
N LEU A 6 20.33 -7.25 15.87
CA LEU A 6 21.75 -7.55 16.06
C LEU A 6 22.41 -6.56 17.03
N LEU A 7 22.15 -5.26 16.86
CA LEU A 7 22.64 -4.23 17.79
C LEU A 7 22.12 -4.46 19.22
N LEU A 8 20.85 -4.85 19.37
CA LEU A 8 20.26 -5.16 20.68
C LEU A 8 20.93 -6.38 21.34
N ILE A 9 21.22 -7.43 20.56
CA ILE A 9 21.93 -8.63 21.04
C ILE A 9 23.36 -8.26 21.47
N VAL A 10 24.08 -7.48 20.66
CA VAL A 10 25.43 -7.02 21.00
C VAL A 10 25.41 -6.15 22.26
N ALA A 11 24.48 -5.21 22.37
CA ALA A 11 24.32 -4.36 23.55
C ALA A 11 24.03 -5.20 24.81
N ALA A 12 23.14 -6.20 24.72
CA ALA A 12 22.86 -7.12 25.81
C ALA A 12 24.12 -7.91 26.22
N GLY A 13 24.93 -8.36 25.25
CA GLY A 13 26.21 -9.01 25.50
C GLY A 13 27.21 -8.11 26.24
N ILE A 14 27.34 -6.85 25.81
CA ILE A 14 28.21 -5.85 26.47
C ILE A 14 27.78 -5.63 27.92
N VAL A 15 26.47 -5.47 28.15
CA VAL A 15 25.92 -5.27 29.50
C VAL A 15 26.12 -6.50 30.39
N ALA A 16 25.97 -7.71 29.83
CA ALA A 16 26.22 -8.95 30.56
C ALA A 16 27.70 -9.12 30.95
N VAL A 17 28.63 -8.79 30.05
CA VAL A 17 30.06 -8.76 30.36
C VAL A 17 30.35 -7.70 31.43
N TYR A 18 29.80 -6.50 31.30
CA TYR A 18 29.98 -5.42 32.28
C TYR A 18 29.49 -5.81 33.69
N ALA A 19 28.36 -6.52 33.79
CA ALA A 19 27.84 -6.99 35.06
C ALA A 19 28.69 -8.12 35.69
N THR A 20 29.34 -8.94 34.86
CA THR A 20 30.11 -10.11 35.31
C THR A 20 31.61 -9.84 35.48
N SER A 21 32.16 -8.79 34.87
CA SER A 21 33.60 -8.48 34.82
C SER A 21 34.18 -7.86 36.10
N GLY A 22 33.55 -8.03 37.26
CA GLY A 22 34.11 -7.60 38.55
C GLY A 22 33.72 -6.20 39.02
N ASN A 23 32.64 -5.60 38.49
CA ASN A 23 32.02 -4.40 39.09
C ASN A 23 31.24 -4.77 40.37
N ALA A 24 31.94 -5.31 41.37
CA ALA A 24 31.39 -5.71 42.67
C ALA A 24 31.31 -4.55 43.67
N GLY A 25 31.56 -3.31 43.22
CA GLY A 25 31.33 -2.12 44.00
C GLY A 25 29.86 -2.05 44.43
N THR A 26 29.66 -1.58 45.65
CA THR A 26 28.32 -1.36 46.19
C THR A 26 28.25 0.05 46.74
N HIS A 27 27.11 0.68 46.56
CA HIS A 27 26.82 2.00 47.09
C HIS A 27 25.46 2.03 47.77
N ASP A 28 25.31 2.95 48.70
CA ASP A 28 24.03 3.18 49.36
C ASP A 28 23.21 4.17 48.53
N VAL A 29 21.96 3.80 48.24
CA VAL A 29 21.04 4.61 47.44
C VAL A 29 19.90 5.04 48.34
N THR A 30 19.70 6.36 48.45
CA THR A 30 18.53 6.91 49.13
C THR A 30 17.66 7.63 48.12
N LEU A 31 16.38 7.25 48.05
CA LEU A 31 15.44 7.78 47.08
C LEU A 31 14.12 8.09 47.81
N TRP A 32 13.79 9.37 47.85
CA TRP A 32 12.73 9.93 48.71
C TRP A 32 12.94 9.57 50.19
N GLN A 33 12.16 8.65 50.74
CA GLN A 33 12.26 8.18 52.13
C GLN A 33 12.75 6.73 52.22
N TRP A 34 13.07 6.10 51.09
CA TRP A 34 13.57 4.73 51.04
C TRP A 34 15.07 4.70 50.91
N HIS A 35 15.70 3.86 51.72
CA HIS A 35 17.13 3.65 51.75
C HIS A 35 17.43 2.19 51.40
N TRP A 36 18.28 2.01 50.41
CA TRP A 36 18.82 0.71 50.02
C TRP A 36 20.32 0.73 50.27
N SER A 37 20.79 -0.16 51.14
CA SER A 37 22.21 -0.32 51.41
C SER A 37 22.82 -1.35 50.47
N ALA A 38 24.09 -1.17 50.13
CA ALA A 38 24.90 -2.13 49.37
C ALA A 38 24.30 -2.51 47.99
N VAL A 39 23.77 -1.54 47.25
CA VAL A 39 23.29 -1.76 45.88
C VAL A 39 24.49 -1.95 44.95
N PRO A 40 24.56 -3.05 44.17
CA PRO A 40 25.66 -3.26 43.23
C PRO A 40 25.65 -2.22 42.09
N ASP A 41 26.84 -1.71 41.74
CA ASP A 41 27.02 -0.64 40.73
C ASP A 41 26.48 -1.02 39.35
N TRP A 42 26.45 -2.31 39.01
CA TRP A 42 25.94 -2.80 37.73
C TRP A 42 24.41 -2.75 37.65
N VAL A 43 23.68 -2.72 38.78
CA VAL A 43 22.22 -2.83 38.81
C VAL A 43 21.55 -1.68 38.04
N PRO A 44 21.86 -0.39 38.26
CA PRO A 44 21.26 0.70 37.49
C PRO A 44 21.54 0.60 35.98
N VAL A 45 22.73 0.15 35.60
CA VAL A 45 23.11 0.00 34.18
C VAL A 45 22.30 -1.12 33.52
N VAL A 46 22.18 -2.27 34.18
CA VAL A 46 21.35 -3.38 33.67
C VAL A 46 19.89 -2.97 33.59
N LEU A 47 19.37 -2.28 34.62
CA LEU A 47 17.98 -1.83 34.65
C LEU A 47 17.67 -0.89 33.47
N THR A 48 18.51 0.10 33.22
CA THR A 48 18.35 1.01 32.08
C THR A 48 18.42 0.27 30.75
N ALA A 49 19.38 -0.64 30.59
CA ALA A 49 19.50 -1.47 29.39
C ALA A 49 18.24 -2.32 29.13
N VAL A 50 17.68 -2.92 30.17
CA VAL A 50 16.43 -3.71 30.07
C VAL A 50 15.25 -2.83 29.68
N VAL A 51 15.11 -1.64 30.28
CA VAL A 51 14.01 -0.72 29.96
C VAL A 51 14.10 -0.25 28.51
N PHE A 52 15.23 0.32 28.10
CA PHE A 52 15.40 0.84 26.74
C PHE A 52 15.40 -0.28 25.69
N GLY A 53 16.05 -1.40 25.96
CA GLY A 53 16.04 -2.58 25.10
C GLY A 53 14.65 -3.17 24.93
N GLY A 54 13.88 -3.26 26.02
CA GLY A 54 12.49 -3.72 26.01
C GLY A 54 11.59 -2.79 25.20
N LEU A 55 11.69 -1.47 25.39
CA LEU A 55 10.96 -0.49 24.58
C LEU A 55 11.32 -0.59 23.10
N LEU A 56 12.62 -0.75 22.79
CA LEU A 56 13.11 -0.89 21.43
C LEU A 56 12.59 -2.17 20.77
N LEU A 57 12.60 -3.28 21.50
CA LEU A 57 12.07 -4.55 21.05
C LEU A 57 10.57 -4.45 20.77
N LEU A 58 9.82 -3.84 21.70
CA LEU A 58 8.40 -3.58 21.55
C LEU A 58 8.12 -2.71 20.33
N TYR A 59 8.90 -1.65 20.13
CA TYR A 59 8.83 -0.80 18.94
C TYR A 59 9.13 -1.58 17.66
N MET A 60 10.12 -2.47 17.68
CA MET A 60 10.47 -3.32 16.54
C MET A 60 9.30 -4.25 16.17
N ILE A 61 8.67 -4.87 17.17
CA ILE A 61 7.50 -5.75 16.99
C ILE A 61 6.33 -4.95 16.41
N TYR A 62 6.03 -3.79 17.00
CA TYR A 62 4.96 -2.91 16.54
C TYR A 62 5.19 -2.46 15.10
N SER A 63 6.39 -1.95 14.79
CA SER A 63 6.75 -1.47 13.46
C SER A 63 6.74 -2.61 12.42
N GLY A 64 7.29 -3.78 12.76
CA GLY A 64 7.27 -4.96 11.90
C GLY A 64 5.85 -5.45 11.60
N MET A 65 4.97 -5.42 12.59
CA MET A 65 3.55 -5.77 12.43
C MET A 65 2.83 -4.78 11.52
N VAL A 66 2.99 -3.47 11.76
CA VAL A 66 2.35 -2.41 10.97
C VAL A 66 2.80 -2.43 9.51
N HIS A 67 4.09 -2.68 9.24
CA HIS A 67 4.61 -2.80 7.87
C HIS A 67 4.24 -4.16 7.23
N GLY A 68 4.23 -5.24 8.01
CA GLY A 68 3.83 -6.58 7.55
C GLY A 68 2.38 -6.65 7.11
N VAL A 69 1.46 -5.98 7.81
CA VAL A 69 0.04 -5.90 7.41
C VAL A 69 -0.13 -5.13 6.09
N ARG A 70 0.67 -4.08 5.88
CA ARG A 70 0.62 -3.26 4.65
C ARG A 70 1.16 -4.02 3.43
N VAL A 71 2.27 -4.74 3.58
CA VAL A 71 2.86 -5.56 2.50
C VAL A 71 2.05 -6.83 2.24
N GLY A 72 1.56 -7.50 3.30
CA GLY A 72 0.73 -8.70 3.20
C GLY A 72 -0.61 -8.44 2.50
N SER A 73 -1.25 -7.30 2.79
CA SER A 73 -2.49 -6.90 2.11
C SER A 73 -2.26 -6.48 0.65
N MET A 74 -1.11 -5.89 0.33
CA MET A 74 -0.76 -5.56 -1.07
C MET A 74 -0.49 -6.84 -1.89
N ARG A 75 0.22 -7.82 -1.32
CA ARG A 75 0.49 -9.11 -1.97
C ARG A 75 -0.80 -9.89 -2.28
N ARG A 76 -1.77 -9.87 -1.36
CA ARG A 76 -3.11 -10.46 -1.58
C ARG A 76 -3.93 -9.76 -2.68
N ARG A 77 -3.74 -8.45 -2.87
CA ARG A 77 -4.42 -7.68 -3.92
C ARG A 77 -3.80 -7.90 -5.30
N VAL A 78 -2.49 -8.15 -5.37
CA VAL A 78 -1.80 -8.44 -6.64
C VAL A 78 -2.18 -9.82 -7.17
N THR A 79 -2.22 -10.86 -6.32
CA THR A 79 -2.64 -12.21 -6.76
C THR A 79 -4.10 -12.26 -7.23
N THR A 80 -4.97 -11.44 -6.65
CA THR A 80 -6.39 -11.36 -7.05
C THR A 80 -6.57 -10.60 -8.38
N ARG A 81 -5.70 -9.63 -8.69
CA ARG A 81 -5.75 -8.91 -9.98
C ARG A 81 -5.13 -9.73 -11.11
N GLU A 82 -4.12 -10.53 -10.82
CA GLU A 82 -3.46 -11.38 -11.81
C GLU A 82 -4.35 -12.56 -12.25
N SER A 83 -5.11 -13.15 -11.33
CA SER A 83 -6.16 -14.11 -11.65
C SER A 83 -7.27 -13.46 -12.49
N ALA A 84 -7.79 -12.30 -12.09
CA ALA A 84 -8.82 -11.59 -12.86
C ALA A 84 -8.36 -11.23 -14.29
N ILE A 85 -7.09 -10.81 -14.47
CA ILE A 85 -6.55 -10.52 -15.81
C ILE A 85 -6.43 -11.80 -16.66
N THR A 86 -6.06 -12.92 -16.04
CA THR A 86 -5.94 -14.20 -16.75
C THR A 86 -7.31 -14.72 -17.16
N ASP A 87 -8.32 -14.56 -16.30
CA ASP A 87 -9.69 -14.97 -16.58
C ASP A 87 -10.34 -14.08 -17.65
N LEU A 88 -10.18 -12.75 -17.58
CA LEU A 88 -10.66 -11.84 -18.64
C LEU A 88 -10.04 -12.11 -20.02
N ARG A 89 -8.78 -12.58 -20.05
CA ARG A 89 -8.11 -12.97 -21.29
C ARG A 89 -8.69 -14.25 -21.88
N ARG A 90 -8.98 -15.25 -21.04
CA ARG A 90 -9.66 -16.49 -21.47
C ARG A 90 -11.06 -16.21 -22.00
N ASP A 91 -11.82 -15.38 -21.31
CA ASP A 91 -13.18 -15.02 -21.73
C ASP A 91 -13.18 -14.25 -23.06
N ASN A 92 -12.23 -13.33 -23.27
CA ASN A 92 -12.09 -12.65 -24.56
C ASN A 92 -11.73 -13.60 -25.72
N GLN A 93 -10.86 -14.59 -25.49
CA GLN A 93 -10.53 -15.59 -26.50
C GLN A 93 -11.78 -16.41 -26.87
N ARG A 94 -12.50 -16.88 -25.86
CA ARG A 94 -13.75 -17.63 -26.06
C ARG A 94 -14.79 -16.82 -26.81
N LEU A 95 -15.00 -15.55 -26.46
CA LEU A 95 -15.94 -14.67 -27.15
C LEU A 95 -15.54 -14.39 -28.61
N ARG A 96 -14.23 -14.41 -28.93
CA ARG A 96 -13.76 -14.30 -30.32
C ARG A 96 -14.02 -15.57 -31.11
N GLU A 97 -13.86 -16.73 -30.50
CA GLU A 97 -14.18 -18.03 -31.12
C GLU A 97 -15.69 -18.16 -31.37
N GLU A 98 -16.52 -17.75 -30.40
CA GLU A 98 -17.98 -17.73 -30.53
C GLU A 98 -18.43 -16.74 -31.61
N ASN A 99 -17.86 -15.52 -31.65
CA ASN A 99 -18.15 -14.58 -32.74
C ASN A 99 -17.71 -15.11 -34.11
N ALA A 100 -16.55 -15.75 -34.20
CA ALA A 100 -16.09 -16.35 -35.46
C ALA A 100 -17.02 -17.48 -35.91
N ARG A 101 -17.49 -18.31 -34.97
CA ARG A 101 -18.45 -19.39 -35.23
C ARG A 101 -19.80 -18.83 -35.68
N VAL A 102 -20.40 -17.90 -34.95
CA VAL A 102 -21.68 -17.27 -35.33
C VAL A 102 -21.56 -16.56 -36.68
N ARG A 103 -20.45 -15.88 -36.95
CA ARG A 103 -20.22 -15.24 -38.25
C ARG A 103 -20.05 -16.26 -39.38
N SER A 104 -19.50 -17.43 -39.10
CA SER A 104 -19.43 -18.54 -40.06
C SER A 104 -20.79 -19.19 -40.31
N GLU A 105 -21.63 -19.32 -39.28
CA GLU A 105 -23.01 -19.78 -39.40
C GLU A 105 -23.85 -18.77 -40.19
N LEU A 106 -23.73 -17.48 -39.88
CA LEU A 106 -24.43 -16.41 -40.60
C LEU A 106 -23.96 -16.30 -42.05
N ARG A 107 -22.67 -16.52 -42.33
CA ARG A 107 -22.13 -16.58 -43.69
C ARG A 107 -22.57 -17.85 -44.42
N GLY A 108 -22.70 -18.98 -43.73
CA GLY A 108 -23.28 -20.21 -44.27
C GLY A 108 -24.76 -20.03 -44.62
N VAL A 109 -25.53 -19.39 -43.74
CA VAL A 109 -26.94 -19.04 -43.98
C VAL A 109 -27.06 -18.02 -45.12
N ALA A 110 -26.22 -16.98 -45.15
CA ALA A 110 -26.18 -16.02 -46.25
C ALA A 110 -25.75 -16.64 -47.58
N ALA A 111 -24.87 -17.66 -47.57
CA ALA A 111 -24.53 -18.44 -48.75
C ALA A 111 -25.69 -19.34 -49.20
N THR A 112 -26.50 -19.88 -48.28
CA THR A 112 -27.75 -20.59 -48.62
C THR A 112 -28.89 -19.65 -49.03
N SER A 113 -28.83 -18.37 -48.65
CA SER A 113 -29.75 -17.31 -49.07
C SER A 113 -29.23 -16.46 -50.23
N GLY A 114 -28.12 -16.89 -50.86
CA GLY A 114 -27.39 -16.19 -51.91
C GLY A 114 -28.09 -16.24 -53.28
N ASP A 115 -29.35 -15.80 -53.33
CA ASP A 115 -30.07 -15.49 -54.57
C ASP A 115 -30.74 -14.11 -54.50
N ARG A 116 -30.16 -13.17 -53.73
CA ARG A 116 -30.59 -11.77 -53.75
C ARG A 116 -29.42 -10.80 -53.58
N GLU A 117 -29.20 -10.01 -54.62
CA GLU A 117 -28.14 -9.03 -54.83
C GLU A 117 -28.09 -7.86 -53.81
N PRO A 118 -26.95 -7.13 -53.72
CA PRO A 118 -26.66 -6.19 -52.65
C PRO A 118 -27.15 -4.77 -52.97
N ILE A 119 -27.80 -4.11 -52.00
CA ILE A 119 -28.07 -2.67 -52.07
C ILE A 119 -26.85 -1.93 -51.52
N GLU A 120 -26.10 -1.38 -52.47
CA GLU A 120 -25.09 -0.35 -52.33
C GLU A 120 -25.73 0.92 -51.72
N SER A 121 -25.21 1.42 -50.60
CA SER A 121 -25.49 2.79 -50.16
C SER A 121 -24.20 3.45 -49.69
N THR A 122 -23.47 3.93 -50.69
CA THR A 122 -22.53 5.04 -50.65
C THR A 122 -23.10 6.22 -49.86
N THR A 123 -22.37 6.70 -48.84
CA THR A 123 -21.98 8.13 -48.71
C THR A 123 -21.04 8.33 -47.51
N THR A 124 -19.83 8.76 -47.85
CA THR A 124 -18.70 9.23 -47.03
C THR A 124 -19.03 10.61 -46.40
N PRO A 125 -18.41 11.03 -45.28
CA PRO A 125 -18.85 12.16 -44.48
C PRO A 125 -18.34 13.50 -45.04
N GLU A 126 -19.24 14.47 -45.18
CA GLU A 126 -18.94 15.84 -45.61
C GLU A 126 -18.30 16.63 -44.46
N ARG A 127 -17.16 17.24 -44.76
CA ARG A 127 -16.32 18.04 -43.87
C ARG A 127 -16.29 19.45 -44.45
N GLU A 128 -16.71 20.45 -43.70
CA GLU A 128 -16.32 21.84 -43.96
C GLU A 128 -15.78 22.54 -42.70
N PRO A 129 -14.76 23.40 -42.82
CA PRO A 129 -13.99 23.94 -41.71
C PRO A 129 -14.47 25.35 -41.32
N VAL A 130 -14.83 25.57 -40.07
CA VAL A 130 -15.13 26.93 -39.58
C VAL A 130 -13.89 27.51 -38.89
N GLY A 131 -13.53 28.70 -39.36
CA GLY A 131 -12.27 29.38 -39.13
C GLY A 131 -12.03 29.87 -37.70
N ALA A 132 -10.74 30.06 -37.45
CA ALA A 132 -10.14 30.49 -36.21
C ALA A 132 -10.60 31.88 -35.75
N GLY A 133 -11.01 31.98 -34.49
CA GLY A 133 -11.17 33.22 -33.75
C GLY A 133 -10.66 33.05 -32.32
N SER A 134 -9.38 33.42 -32.12
CA SER A 134 -8.77 33.87 -30.86
C SER A 134 -8.74 32.93 -29.65
N ALA A 135 -7.62 32.21 -29.51
CA ALA A 135 -7.04 31.87 -28.20
C ALA A 135 -6.27 33.12 -27.66
N PRO A 136 -6.06 33.28 -26.33
CA PRO A 136 -5.09 32.44 -25.64
C PRO A 136 -5.46 31.98 -24.22
N ASP A 137 -4.98 30.76 -23.92
CA ASP A 137 -4.46 30.23 -22.65
C ASP A 137 -5.20 30.49 -21.33
N ARG A 138 -5.89 29.44 -20.84
CA ARG A 138 -5.54 28.90 -19.51
C ARG A 138 -5.93 27.43 -19.33
N SER A 139 -4.91 26.62 -19.10
CA SER A 139 -4.92 25.23 -18.66
C SER A 139 -5.97 24.91 -17.59
N GLY A 140 -6.71 23.81 -17.77
CA GLY A 140 -7.67 23.33 -16.78
C GLY A 140 -8.19 21.94 -17.08
N SER A 141 -7.29 20.96 -17.10
CA SER A 141 -7.53 19.52 -16.93
C SER A 141 -8.94 19.18 -16.43
N ALA A 142 -9.73 18.51 -17.27
CA ALA A 142 -10.95 17.83 -16.85
C ALA A 142 -10.59 16.93 -15.65
N ALA A 143 -11.05 17.32 -14.47
CA ALA A 143 -10.60 16.74 -13.22
C ALA A 143 -10.83 15.22 -13.23
N PRO A 144 -9.80 14.40 -12.96
CA PRO A 144 -9.96 12.95 -12.87
C PRO A 144 -10.94 12.64 -11.74
N TYR A 145 -11.77 11.61 -11.94
CA TYR A 145 -12.73 11.07 -10.98
C TYR A 145 -12.10 11.06 -9.57
N ARG A 146 -12.48 12.03 -8.72
CA ARG A 146 -11.91 12.14 -7.38
C ARG A 146 -12.42 10.98 -6.56
N THR A 147 -11.50 10.07 -6.24
CA THR A 147 -11.75 8.96 -5.32
C THR A 147 -12.35 9.50 -4.03
N ARG A 148 -13.51 8.97 -3.63
CA ARG A 148 -14.23 9.32 -2.40
C ARG A 148 -13.24 9.35 -1.22
N ALA A 149 -13.14 10.49 -0.54
CA ALA A 149 -12.25 10.67 0.60
C ALA A 149 -12.41 9.52 1.60
N THR A 150 -11.30 8.97 2.08
CA THR A 150 -11.33 7.85 3.02
C THR A 150 -11.64 8.36 4.44
N PHE A 151 -12.14 7.48 5.32
CA PHE A 151 -12.52 7.85 6.69
C PHE A 151 -11.35 8.53 7.45
N GLY A 152 -10.11 8.09 7.22
CA GLY A 152 -8.92 8.68 7.83
C GLY A 152 -8.66 10.13 7.41
N GLU A 153 -8.95 10.51 6.16
CA GLU A 153 -8.84 11.90 5.70
C GLU A 153 -9.90 12.79 6.34
N ARG A 154 -11.11 12.28 6.55
CA ARG A 154 -12.18 13.02 7.25
C ARG A 154 -11.83 13.26 8.72
N VAL A 155 -11.27 12.25 9.40
CA VAL A 155 -10.81 12.39 10.78
C VAL A 155 -9.66 13.38 10.88
N ARG A 156 -8.69 13.34 9.96
CA ARG A 156 -7.59 14.31 9.91
C ARG A 156 -8.09 15.73 9.65
N ALA A 157 -9.05 15.91 8.74
CA ALA A 157 -9.66 17.21 8.45
C ALA A 157 -10.36 17.79 9.68
N PHE A 158 -11.12 16.96 10.40
CA PHE A 158 -11.81 17.32 11.65
C PHE A 158 -10.85 17.82 12.74
N PHE A 159 -9.72 17.14 12.95
CA PHE A 159 -8.71 17.57 13.93
C PHE A 159 -7.87 18.77 13.48
N SER A 160 -7.79 19.04 12.17
CA SER A 160 -7.02 20.17 11.62
C SER A 160 -7.81 21.48 11.48
N GLY A 161 -9.09 21.50 11.82
CA GLY A 161 -9.93 22.71 11.72
C GLY A 161 -10.13 23.23 10.29
N ARG A 162 -9.74 22.45 9.27
CA ARG A 162 -10.08 22.72 7.87
C ARG A 162 -11.27 21.85 7.50
N GLU A 163 -12.43 22.47 7.34
CA GLU A 163 -13.56 21.82 6.70
C GLU A 163 -13.11 21.25 5.34
N PRO A 164 -13.47 20.00 5.01
CA PRO A 164 -13.24 19.49 3.67
C PRO A 164 -14.05 20.37 2.71
N ALA A 165 -13.37 21.02 1.77
CA ALA A 165 -13.98 21.84 0.75
C ALA A 165 -15.18 21.09 0.14
N GLY A 166 -16.34 21.74 0.24
CA GLY A 166 -17.66 21.17 0.03
C GLY A 166 -17.93 20.62 -1.38
N TYR A 167 -19.09 19.95 -1.43
CA TYR A 167 -19.75 19.32 -2.57
C TYR A 167 -19.85 20.20 -3.82
#